data_AF-A0A1G8SLF7-F1
#
_entry.id   AF-A0A1G8SLF7-F1
#
_cell.length_a   1.000
_cell.length_b   1.000
_cell.length_c   1.000
_cell.angle_alpha   90.00
_cell.angle_beta   90.00
_cell.angle_gamma   90.00
#
_symmetry.space_group_name_H-M   'P 1'
#
loop_
_entity.id
_entity.type
_entity.pdbx_description
1 polymer ?
#
loop_
_entity_poly.entity_id
_entity_poly.type
_entity_poly.pdbx_seq_one_letter_code
_entity_poly.pdbx_strand_id
1 'polypeptide(L)'
;MNSSNVIPAPDKHPRQRKRYTTSRKEGLHQLRHYYASVMLAGGVSIRELAECLGHADPGFTLRVYAHLMPGSHDRARKAMREVSHGTGTGQ
;
A
#
# COMPACT_ATOMS: atom_id res chain seq x y z
N MET A 1 15.45 54.88 14.55
CA MET A 1 14.78 54.25 13.39
C MET A 1 15.85 53.59 12.55
N ASN A 2 16.10 52.29 12.72
CA ASN A 2 17.11 51.58 11.93
C ASN A 2 16.42 50.54 11.03
N SER A 3 16.30 50.94 9.77
CA SER A 3 16.51 50.15 8.55
C SER A 3 15.97 48.72 8.52
N SER A 4 14.71 48.63 8.14
CA SER A 4 14.08 47.64 7.26
C SER A 4 14.86 46.37 6.95
N ASN A 5 14.38 45.29 7.57
CA ASN A 5 14.52 43.88 7.22
C ASN A 5 14.38 43.62 5.71
N VAL A 6 15.50 43.44 4.99
CA VAL A 6 15.53 42.95 3.60
C VAL A 6 15.98 41.49 3.63
N ILE A 7 15.01 40.58 3.66
CA ILE A 7 15.26 39.16 3.40
C ILE A 7 15.53 39.02 1.89
N PRO A 8 16.70 38.51 1.45
CA PRO A 8 16.93 38.28 0.02
C PRO A 8 15.95 37.24 -0.50
N ALA A 9 15.42 37.47 -1.72
CA ALA A 9 14.50 36.53 -2.35
C ALA A 9 15.16 35.15 -2.51
N PRO A 10 14.43 34.05 -2.24
CA PRO A 10 14.99 32.70 -2.37
C PRO A 10 15.41 32.44 -3.80
N ASP A 11 16.60 31.90 -3.98
CA ASP A 11 17.13 31.42 -5.24
C ASP A 11 16.18 30.35 -5.80
N LYS A 12 15.42 30.70 -6.84
CA LYS A 12 14.59 29.73 -7.55
C LYS A 12 15.48 28.93 -8.49
N HIS A 13 16.27 28.00 -7.95
CA HIS A 13 16.89 26.97 -8.79
C HIS A 13 15.78 26.06 -9.35
N PRO A 14 15.50 26.09 -10.66
CA PRO A 14 14.23 25.60 -11.19
C PRO A 14 14.12 24.07 -11.30
N ARG A 15 15.08 23.30 -10.77
CA ARG A 15 15.12 21.83 -10.93
C ARG A 15 15.73 21.06 -9.75
N GLN A 16 15.57 21.53 -8.51
CA GLN A 16 15.98 20.72 -7.37
C GLN A 16 14.97 19.59 -7.14
N ARG A 17 15.22 18.44 -7.78
CA ARG A 17 14.42 17.23 -7.61
C ARG A 17 14.56 16.80 -6.15
N LYS A 18 13.51 17.01 -5.34
CA LYS A 18 13.50 16.70 -3.90
C LYS A 18 13.86 15.23 -3.71
N ARG A 19 15.10 14.96 -3.28
CA ARG A 19 15.57 13.61 -2.96
C ARG A 19 15.17 13.31 -1.53
N TYR A 20 14.24 12.38 -1.34
CA TYR A 20 13.96 11.82 -0.02
C TYR A 20 15.15 10.93 0.36
N THR A 21 15.91 11.35 1.37
CA THR A 21 17.01 10.55 1.92
C THR A 21 16.40 9.41 2.74
N THR A 22 16.25 8.24 2.12
CA THR A 22 15.90 6.99 2.82
C THR A 22 17.14 6.14 2.90
N SER A 23 17.40 5.50 4.05
CA SER A 23 18.46 4.50 4.09
C SER A 23 18.11 3.33 3.16
N ARG A 24 19.11 2.59 2.66
CA ARG A 24 18.85 1.42 1.80
C ARG A 24 17.86 0.44 2.46
N LYS A 25 17.98 0.24 3.78
CA LYS A 25 17.11 -0.64 4.57
C LYS A 25 15.66 -0.13 4.59
N GLU A 26 15.47 1.15 4.91
CA GLU A 26 14.14 1.77 4.98
C GLU A 26 13.47 1.86 3.60
N GLY A 27 14.23 2.12 2.54
CA GLY A 27 13.71 2.14 1.17
C GLY A 27 13.19 0.78 0.73
N LEU A 28 13.95 -0.29 0.97
CA LEU A 28 13.50 -1.65 0.66
C LEU A 28 12.30 -2.07 1.52
N HIS A 29 12.23 -1.62 2.78
CA HIS A 29 11.04 -1.83 3.61
C HIS A 29 9.81 -1.11 3.06
N GLN A 30 9.94 0.15 2.67
CA GLN A 30 8.84 0.91 2.03
C GLN A 30 8.37 0.25 0.73
N LEU A 31 9.29 -0.27 -0.08
CA LEU A 31 8.93 -1.02 -1.29
C LEU A 31 8.15 -2.30 -0.98
N ARG A 32 8.57 -3.08 0.04
CA ARG A 32 7.83 -4.27 0.49
C ARG A 32 6.43 -3.90 0.97
N HIS A 33 6.29 -2.80 1.72
CA HIS A 33 4.99 -2.29 2.14
C HIS A 33 4.10 -1.88 0.97
N TYR A 34 4.64 -1.14 0.01
CA TYR A 34 3.90 -0.74 -1.19
C TYR A 34 3.43 -1.95 -2.00
N TYR A 35 4.33 -2.91 -2.24
CA TYR A 35 4.01 -4.14 -2.96
C TYR A 35 2.90 -4.95 -2.28
N ALA A 36 2.98 -5.16 -0.96
CA ALA A 36 1.95 -5.84 -0.19
C ALA A 36 0.59 -5.12 -0.29
N SER A 37 0.57 -3.79 -0.24
CA SER A 37 -0.66 -3.01 -0.37
C SER A 37 -1.34 -3.21 -1.72
N VAL A 38 -0.58 -3.17 -2.82
CA VAL A 38 -1.15 -3.34 -4.17
C VAL A 38 -1.68 -4.76 -4.36
N MET A 39 -0.92 -5.78 -3.95
CA MET A 39 -1.31 -7.18 -4.09
C MET A 39 -2.58 -7.51 -3.31
N LEU A 40 -2.69 -7.06 -2.06
CA LEU A 40 -3.87 -7.31 -1.23
C LEU A 40 -5.10 -6.53 -1.68
N ALA A 41 -4.91 -5.31 -2.23
CA ALA A 41 -5.99 -4.56 -2.85
C ALA A 41 -6.53 -5.27 -4.11
N GLY A 42 -5.66 -5.95 -4.86
CA GLY A 42 -6.01 -6.79 -6.00
C GLY A 42 -6.65 -8.13 -5.63
N GLY A 43 -6.79 -8.45 -4.34
CA GLY A 43 -7.43 -9.69 -3.86
C GLY A 43 -6.51 -10.89 -3.78
N VAL A 44 -5.19 -10.73 -3.91
CA VAL A 44 -4.21 -11.81 -3.72
C VAL A 44 -4.30 -12.33 -2.30
N SER A 45 -4.18 -13.64 -2.12
CA SER A 45 -4.22 -14.25 -0.79
C SER A 45 -2.96 -13.95 0.03
N ILE A 46 -3.08 -14.01 1.36
CA ILE A 46 -1.94 -13.80 2.27
C ILE A 46 -0.85 -14.86 2.07
N ARG A 47 -1.22 -16.08 1.68
CA ARG A 47 -0.27 -17.16 1.39
C ARG A 47 0.55 -16.83 0.15
N GLU A 48 -0.10 -16.47 -0.95
CA GLU A 48 0.60 -16.09 -2.19
C GLU A 48 1.49 -14.87 -1.98
N LEU A 49 1.01 -13.87 -1.22
CA LEU A 49 1.84 -12.72 -0.84
C LEU A 49 3.07 -13.15 -0.03
N ALA A 50 2.92 -14.10 0.90
CA ALA A 50 4.03 -14.62 1.70
C ALA A 50 5.07 -15.32 0.81
N GLU A 51 4.64 -16.12 -0.15
CA GLU A 51 5.50 -16.79 -1.14
C GLU A 51 6.25 -15.76 -2.00
N CYS A 52 5.58 -14.73 -2.52
CA CYS A 52 6.22 -13.65 -3.29
C CYS A 52 7.24 -12.83 -2.48
N LEU A 53 6.98 -12.62 -1.18
CA LEU A 53 7.89 -11.90 -0.29
C LEU A 53 9.04 -12.76 0.26
N GLY A 54 8.97 -14.08 0.05
CA GLY A 54 9.92 -15.06 0.58
C GLY A 54 9.78 -15.32 2.08
N HIS A 55 8.58 -15.15 2.63
CA HIS A 55 8.30 -15.45 4.03
C HIS A 55 7.97 -16.93 4.21
N ALA A 56 8.76 -17.62 5.04
CA ALA A 56 8.54 -19.03 5.35
C ALA A 56 7.26 -19.28 6.17
N ASP A 57 6.84 -18.31 7.00
CA ASP A 57 5.61 -18.35 7.78
C ASP A 57 4.58 -17.36 7.20
N PRO A 58 3.49 -17.83 6.58
CA PRO A 58 2.38 -16.96 6.17
C PRO A 58 1.73 -16.23 7.35
N GLY A 59 1.79 -16.78 8.57
CA GLY A 59 1.30 -16.14 9.78
C GLY A 59 2.04 -14.84 10.09
N PHE A 60 3.34 -14.76 9.78
CA PHE A 60 4.12 -13.54 9.88
C PHE A 60 3.60 -12.48 8.90
N THR A 61 3.39 -12.84 7.64
CA THR A 61 2.80 -11.94 6.62
C THR A 61 1.42 -11.44 7.06
N LEU A 62 0.57 -12.32 7.60
CA LEU A 62 -0.74 -11.94 8.12
C LEU A 62 -0.62 -10.90 9.24
N ARG A 63 0.21 -11.16 10.26
CA ARG A 63 0.40 -10.24 11.39
C ARG A 63 0.87 -8.87 10.94
N VAL A 64 1.77 -8.80 9.96
CA VAL A 64 2.32 -7.54 9.46
C VAL A 64 1.31 -6.76 8.61
N TYR A 65 0.54 -7.44 7.76
CA TYR A 65 -0.25 -6.79 6.70
C TYR A 65 -1.78 -6.88 6.84
N ALA A 66 -2.31 -7.50 7.90
CA ALA A 66 -3.76 -7.63 8.11
C ALA A 66 -4.51 -6.28 8.05
N HIS A 67 -3.87 -5.20 8.49
CA HIS A 67 -4.43 -3.84 8.45
C HIS A 67 -4.71 -3.32 7.02
N LEU A 68 -4.13 -3.92 5.99
CA LEU A 68 -4.36 -3.60 4.58
C LEU A 68 -5.59 -4.31 3.99
N MET A 69 -6.28 -5.13 4.78
CA MET A 69 -7.48 -5.86 4.37
C MET A 69 -8.77 -5.38 5.08
N PRO A 70 -9.03 -4.06 5.21
CA PRO A 70 -10.30 -3.60 5.76
C PRO A 70 -11.45 -4.02 4.83
N GLY A 71 -12.58 -4.44 5.40
CA GLY A 71 -13.75 -4.88 4.62
C GLY A 71 -13.58 -6.21 3.88
N SER A 72 -12.56 -7.01 4.20
CA SER A 72 -12.42 -8.38 3.66
C SER A 72 -13.66 -9.23 3.92
N HIS A 73 -14.30 -9.07 5.08
CA HIS A 73 -15.57 -9.69 5.42
C HIS A 73 -16.73 -9.20 4.54
N ASP A 74 -16.79 -7.90 4.23
CA ASP A 74 -17.81 -7.35 3.33
C ASP A 74 -17.64 -7.84 1.89
N ARG A 75 -16.39 -7.95 1.42
CA ARG A 75 -16.09 -8.56 0.11
C ARG A 75 -16.52 -10.03 0.07
N ALA A 76 -16.19 -10.80 1.10
CA ALA A 76 -16.60 -12.19 1.21
C ALA A 76 -18.14 -12.32 1.25
N ARG A 77 -18.82 -11.46 2.02
CA ARG A 77 -20.28 -11.43 2.11
C ARG A 77 -20.95 -11.01 0.80
N LYS A 78 -20.35 -10.08 0.05
CA LYS A 78 -20.80 -9.71 -1.30
C LYS A 78 -20.66 -10.89 -2.26
N ALA A 79 -19.50 -11.55 -2.28
CA ALA A 79 -19.26 -12.72 -3.12
C ALA A 79 -20.25 -13.87 -2.80
N MET A 80 -20.49 -14.15 -1.51
CA MET A 80 -21.50 -15.14 -1.10
C MET A 80 -22.91 -14.77 -1.57
N ARG A 81 -23.29 -13.49 -1.49
CA ARG A 81 -24.57 -13.01 -2.02
C ARG A 81 -24.66 -13.21 -3.53
N GLU A 82 -23.65 -12.83 -4.29
CA GLU A 82 -23.65 -13.02 -5.75
C GLU A 82 -23.78 -14.50 -6.14
N VAL A 83 -23.10 -15.41 -5.45
CA VAL A 83 -23.25 -16.86 -5.66
C VAL A 83 -24.63 -17.36 -5.26
N SER A 84 -25.17 -16.88 -4.13
CA SER A 84 -26.50 -17.27 -3.65
C SER A 84 -27.64 -16.73 -4.53
N HIS A 85 -27.39 -15.61 -5.23
CA HIS A 85 -28.30 -15.02 -6.21
C HIS A 85 -28.05 -15.56 -7.64
N GLY A 86 -27.30 -16.64 -7.79
CA GLY A 86 -27.04 -17.31 -9.07
C GLY A 86 -28.31 -17.53 -9.89
N THR A 87 -28.49 -16.67 -10.89
CA THR A 87 -28.91 -16.98 -12.26
C THR A 87 -29.88 -18.14 -12.41
N GLY A 88 -31.16 -17.87 -12.17
CA GLY A 88 -32.29 -18.57 -12.79
C GLY A 88 -32.76 -17.83 -14.06
N THR A 89 -31.85 -17.50 -14.98
CA THR A 89 -32.22 -17.02 -16.33
C THR A 89 -31.78 -18.06 -17.35
N GLY A 90 -32.71 -18.95 -17.65
CA GLY A 90 -32.54 -19.99 -18.67
C GLY A 90 -33.68 -21.00 -18.60
N GLN A 91 -34.85 -20.62 -19.13
CA GLN A 91 -35.83 -21.37 -19.95
C GLN A 91 -37.08 -20.51 -20.12
#